data_AF-A0A0Q8TL36-F1
#
_entry.id   AF-A0A0Q8TL36-F1
#
_cell.length_a   1.000
_cell.length_b   1.000
_cell.length_c   1.000
_cell.angle_alpha   90.00
_cell.angle_beta   90.00
_cell.angle_gamma   90.00
#
_symmetry.space_group_name_H-M   'P 1'
#
loop_
_entity.id
_entity.type
_entity.pdbx_description
1 polymer ?
#
loop_
_entity_poly.entity_id
_entity_poly.type
_entity_poly.pdbx_seq_one_letter_code
_entity_poly.pdbx_strand_id
1 'polypeptide(L)'
;MANPFTHPPLNPKATMPAQVFGIHADLTMLHRAMYNQTQSYNVYTNQIAAFSSKGIAELARLYSFGSLSEDALSTMVLTNLGLLPNAGLQVALKDYLVAIGKNNVGVVAVQLGQILSGLENATGDLAIYSAAAVRWNNEVTASHAYSSNPANRVDGFGITDFEVGTGATRLLTSGVDVLTGTLYDDVFLAPAPGLLGSADVLSGGSDSERGDTLKAVLGAGEVVAPKMNSIETVIITAGESAKFSSANATDIKMLWGDGATRPATFADVSLKTTVGVQNSLSGGPLTVKFAGASGLLDSVNIVLADATGLDEVIAPGIELLLVRSSAGNVATTTNNSARITADAAEEIRIWGDQALTTTVTGSHVEVINATGLAGALDLAFTTTGSTPVGIIGGTAGDRINVNEASGGRVAIDAGAGDDTVIVGAANAHEVTLGRGSDTLTIVGLAGATARDLDTSSDAALGRSFIRVTDFESGADVIRLFGSDSTAKAAPASAQLASIAAASSLLDAVALAASTAGANKAIAFRYGLDTYILVNDAAATLGANDSLVKLSGVSALVDASWTVV
;
A
#
# COMPACT_ATOMS: atom_id res chain seq x y z
N MET A 1 44.59 -31.08 2.28
CA MET A 1 43.73 -30.16 3.07
C MET A 1 42.74 -31.02 3.83
N ALA A 2 42.95 -31.17 5.14
CA ALA A 2 42.19 -32.05 6.01
C ALA A 2 41.03 -31.28 6.66
N ASN A 3 39.87 -31.93 6.74
CA ASN A 3 38.67 -31.46 7.42
C ASN A 3 38.92 -31.39 8.95
N PRO A 4 38.84 -30.23 9.62
CA PRO A 4 39.16 -30.10 11.04
C PRO A 4 38.02 -30.53 12.00
N PHE A 5 36.89 -31.04 11.50
CA PHE A 5 35.72 -31.40 12.31
C PHE A 5 35.62 -32.89 12.67
N THR A 6 36.62 -33.43 13.37
CA THR A 6 36.46 -34.73 14.06
C THR A 6 36.76 -34.55 15.54
N HIS A 7 35.70 -34.62 16.36
CA HIS A 7 35.81 -34.67 17.81
C HIS A 7 36.60 -35.92 18.26
N PRO A 8 37.40 -35.82 19.34
CA PRO A 8 38.04 -36.98 19.97
C PRO A 8 36.99 -37.93 20.59
N PRO A 9 37.24 -39.25 20.62
CA PRO A 9 36.30 -40.22 21.19
C PRO A 9 36.15 -40.02 22.71
N LEU A 10 34.89 -39.97 23.16
CA LEU A 10 34.52 -39.86 24.57
C LEU A 10 34.94 -41.12 25.35
N ASN A 11 35.76 -40.92 26.38
CA ASN A 11 36.08 -41.88 27.44
C ASN A 11 34.79 -42.37 28.13
N PRO A 12 34.64 -43.66 28.54
CA PRO A 12 33.42 -44.15 29.17
C PRO A 12 33.11 -43.36 30.44
N LYS A 13 31.98 -42.65 30.37
CA LYS A 13 31.67 -41.45 31.15
C LYS A 13 31.08 -41.82 32.51
N ALA A 14 31.62 -41.24 33.58
CA ALA A 14 30.88 -41.08 34.82
C ALA A 14 29.60 -40.27 34.52
N THR A 15 28.44 -40.79 34.91
CA THR A 15 27.16 -40.08 34.85
C THR A 15 27.26 -38.84 35.74
N MET A 16 27.42 -37.66 35.13
CA MET A 16 27.35 -36.41 35.87
C MET A 16 25.89 -35.94 35.84
N PRO A 17 25.27 -35.66 37.01
CA PRO A 17 23.94 -35.05 37.05
C PRO A 17 23.96 -33.69 36.35
N ALA A 18 22.78 -33.18 35.94
CA ALA A 18 22.64 -31.84 35.35
C ALA A 18 23.54 -30.79 36.05
N GLN A 19 24.39 -30.09 35.27
CA GLN A 19 25.43 -29.19 35.81
C GLN A 19 25.17 -27.70 35.55
N VAL A 20 24.19 -27.40 34.69
CA VAL A 20 23.81 -26.04 34.30
C VAL A 20 22.35 -25.84 34.70
N PHE A 21 22.03 -24.70 35.32
CA PHE A 21 20.69 -24.41 35.86
C PHE A 21 20.23 -23.00 35.50
N GLY A 22 18.92 -22.76 35.66
CA GLY A 22 18.29 -21.47 35.46
C GLY A 22 18.43 -20.96 34.02
N ILE A 23 18.56 -19.65 33.88
CA ILE A 23 18.53 -18.95 32.58
C ILE A 23 19.58 -19.47 31.59
N HIS A 24 20.72 -19.93 32.10
CA HIS A 24 21.80 -20.48 31.30
C HIS A 24 21.45 -21.83 30.68
N ALA A 25 20.76 -22.69 31.44
CA ALA A 25 20.31 -23.99 30.96
C ALA A 25 19.18 -23.81 29.95
N ASP A 26 18.20 -22.97 30.27
CA ASP A 26 17.01 -22.77 29.45
C ASP A 26 17.36 -22.23 28.06
N LEU A 27 18.25 -21.23 27.99
CA LEU A 27 18.69 -20.69 26.71
C LEU A 27 19.47 -21.72 25.89
N THR A 28 20.38 -22.46 26.52
CA THR A 28 21.14 -23.51 25.82
C THR A 28 20.21 -24.63 25.35
N MET A 29 19.21 -25.02 26.14
CA MET A 29 18.19 -26.00 25.76
C MET A 29 17.37 -25.53 24.57
N LEU A 30 16.94 -24.25 24.55
CA LEU A 30 16.21 -23.66 23.43
C LEU A 30 17.01 -23.79 22.12
N HIS A 31 18.27 -23.34 22.11
CA HIS A 31 19.10 -23.38 20.92
C HIS A 31 19.41 -24.79 20.43
N ARG A 32 19.73 -25.70 21.36
CA ARG A 32 19.98 -27.10 21.01
C ARG A 32 18.74 -27.79 20.48
N ALA A 33 17.58 -27.59 21.09
CA ALA A 33 16.34 -28.22 20.66
C ALA A 33 15.86 -27.66 19.30
N MET A 34 16.06 -26.37 19.04
CA MET A 34 15.53 -25.71 17.83
C MET A 34 16.47 -25.80 16.62
N TYR A 35 17.77 -25.61 16.80
CA TYR A 35 18.73 -25.57 15.67
C TYR A 35 19.81 -26.64 15.72
N ASN A 36 19.89 -27.40 16.82
CA ASN A 36 21.01 -28.31 17.07
C ASN A 36 22.39 -27.62 16.98
N GLN A 37 22.45 -26.35 17.39
CA GLN A 37 23.64 -25.51 17.29
C GLN A 37 24.07 -25.02 18.67
N THR A 38 25.38 -24.93 18.84
CA THR A 38 26.01 -24.29 20.00
C THR A 38 26.40 -22.87 19.61
N GLN A 39 26.07 -21.91 20.45
CA GLN A 39 26.21 -20.50 20.13
C GLN A 39 27.64 -20.01 20.39
N SER A 40 28.06 -19.00 19.64
CA SER A 40 29.28 -18.27 19.98
C SER A 40 29.08 -17.45 21.25
N TYR A 41 30.20 -17.08 21.88
CA TYR A 41 30.20 -16.36 23.14
C TYR A 41 29.35 -15.09 23.13
N ASN A 42 29.52 -14.26 22.11
CA ASN A 42 28.80 -12.99 21.97
C ASN A 42 27.28 -13.19 21.81
N VAL A 43 26.84 -14.14 20.98
CA VAL A 43 25.40 -14.42 20.79
C VAL A 43 24.79 -14.95 22.09
N TYR A 44 25.50 -15.85 22.78
CA TYR A 44 25.06 -16.44 24.04
C TYR A 44 24.92 -15.42 25.16
N THR A 45 25.96 -14.60 25.40
CA THR A 45 25.90 -13.53 26.41
C THR A 45 24.77 -12.55 26.11
N ASN A 46 24.53 -12.28 24.83
CA ASN A 46 23.51 -11.32 24.42
C ASN A 46 22.10 -11.81 24.75
N GLN A 47 21.84 -13.07 24.44
CA GLN A 47 20.53 -13.66 24.69
C GLN A 47 20.29 -13.96 26.17
N ILE A 48 21.32 -14.21 26.98
CA ILE A 48 21.19 -14.29 28.44
C ILE A 48 20.72 -12.96 29.04
N ALA A 49 21.23 -11.84 28.55
CA ALA A 49 20.75 -10.52 28.98
C ALA A 49 19.32 -10.24 28.49
N ALA A 50 18.99 -10.60 27.24
CA ALA A 50 17.61 -10.51 26.72
C ALA A 50 16.62 -11.33 27.57
N PHE A 51 17.00 -12.55 27.91
CA PHE A 51 16.25 -13.45 28.78
C PHE A 51 15.96 -12.80 30.13
N SER A 52 16.95 -12.14 30.73
CA SER A 52 16.81 -11.50 32.05
C SER A 52 15.79 -10.35 32.05
N SER A 53 15.55 -9.72 30.90
CA SER A 53 14.60 -8.61 30.76
C SER A 53 13.16 -9.03 30.41
N LYS A 54 12.98 -10.07 29.59
CA LYS A 54 11.67 -10.48 29.05
C LYS A 54 11.12 -11.80 29.62
N GLY A 55 11.99 -12.62 30.20
CA GLY A 55 11.68 -14.00 30.57
C GLY A 55 11.72 -14.97 29.37
N ILE A 56 11.85 -16.26 29.66
CA ILE A 56 12.06 -17.30 28.64
C ILE A 56 10.90 -17.49 27.68
N ALA A 57 9.67 -17.33 28.15
CA ALA A 57 8.49 -17.59 27.32
C ALA A 57 8.41 -16.60 26.15
N GLU A 58 8.75 -15.34 26.39
CA GLU A 58 8.72 -14.32 25.36
C GLU A 58 9.89 -14.46 24.38
N LEU A 59 11.10 -14.75 24.89
CA LEU A 59 12.25 -15.03 24.05
C LEU A 59 12.00 -16.25 23.16
N ALA A 60 11.46 -17.33 23.72
CA ALA A 60 11.20 -18.57 23.01
C ALA A 60 10.10 -18.45 21.92
N ARG A 61 9.21 -17.45 22.01
CA ARG A 61 8.23 -17.18 20.93
C ARG A 61 8.85 -16.61 19.67
N LEU A 62 9.99 -15.92 19.78
CA LEU A 62 10.74 -15.45 18.61
C LEU A 62 11.28 -16.62 17.76
N TYR A 63 11.42 -17.79 18.36
CA TYR A 63 11.87 -19.00 17.70
C TYR A 63 10.69 -19.73 17.08
N SER A 64 10.18 -19.17 15.99
CA SER A 64 9.14 -19.78 15.17
C SER A 64 9.71 -20.17 13.80
N PHE A 65 9.20 -21.27 13.23
CA PHE A 65 9.49 -21.65 11.84
C PHE A 65 8.19 -21.70 11.07
N GLY A 66 7.67 -20.52 10.70
CA GLY A 66 6.38 -20.38 10.03
C GLY A 66 6.24 -21.20 8.75
N SER A 67 7.35 -21.49 8.07
CA SER A 67 7.42 -22.28 6.84
C SER A 67 7.35 -23.81 7.04
N LEU A 68 7.58 -24.31 8.26
CA LEU A 68 7.52 -25.74 8.55
C LEU A 68 6.11 -26.17 8.98
N SER A 69 5.75 -27.42 8.68
CA SER A 69 4.56 -28.07 9.23
C SER A 69 4.80 -28.52 10.67
N GLU A 70 3.74 -28.72 11.44
CA GLU A 70 3.77 -29.24 12.81
C GLU A 70 4.42 -30.63 12.86
N ASP A 71 4.24 -31.43 11.81
CA ASP A 71 4.87 -32.74 11.65
C ASP A 71 6.41 -32.60 11.49
N ALA A 72 6.86 -31.69 10.63
CA ALA A 72 8.29 -31.40 10.45
C ALA A 72 8.91 -30.81 11.73
N LEU A 73 8.18 -29.92 12.42
CA LEU A 73 8.60 -29.33 13.69
C LEU A 73 8.73 -30.37 14.81
N SER A 74 7.74 -31.26 14.96
CA SER A 74 7.79 -32.34 15.97
C SER A 74 8.98 -33.27 15.72
N THR A 75 9.24 -33.61 14.46
CA THR A 75 10.37 -34.44 14.04
C THR A 75 11.70 -33.76 14.38
N MET A 76 11.84 -32.48 14.03
CA MET A 76 13.04 -31.70 14.28
C MET A 76 13.35 -31.61 15.78
N VAL A 77 12.39 -31.18 16.60
CA VAL A 77 12.58 -31.01 18.04
C VAL A 77 12.96 -32.34 18.71
N LEU A 78 12.25 -33.44 18.40
CA LEU A 78 12.56 -34.75 19.00
C LEU A 78 13.88 -35.35 18.49
N THR A 79 14.26 -35.08 17.23
CA THR A 79 15.58 -35.46 16.71
C THR A 79 16.67 -34.79 17.52
N ASN A 80 16.56 -33.47 17.71
CA ASN A 80 17.55 -32.66 18.40
C ASN A 80 17.65 -32.98 19.89
N LEU A 81 16.53 -33.35 20.53
CA LEU A 81 16.50 -33.87 21.90
C LEU A 81 17.04 -35.31 22.03
N GLY A 82 17.32 -35.99 20.91
CA GLY A 82 17.82 -37.37 20.91
C GLY A 82 16.77 -38.39 21.36
N LEU A 83 15.49 -38.10 21.10
CA LEU A 83 14.32 -38.90 21.47
C LEU A 83 13.76 -39.74 20.33
N LEU A 84 14.28 -39.60 19.10
CA LEU A 84 13.93 -40.47 17.98
C LEU A 84 14.85 -41.71 17.91
N PRO A 85 14.32 -42.85 17.43
CA PRO A 85 12.94 -43.04 16.95
C PRO A 85 11.92 -43.25 18.10
N ASN A 86 10.83 -42.48 18.09
CA ASN A 86 9.68 -42.65 19.00
C ASN A 86 8.39 -42.10 18.35
N ALA A 87 7.71 -42.95 17.57
CA ALA A 87 6.55 -42.55 16.79
C ALA A 87 5.37 -42.06 17.66
N GLY A 88 5.16 -42.67 18.82
CA GLY A 88 4.10 -42.27 19.75
C GLY A 88 4.31 -40.86 20.29
N LEU A 89 5.55 -40.54 20.69
CA LEU A 89 5.90 -39.20 21.17
C LEU A 89 5.86 -38.15 20.06
N GLN A 90 6.26 -38.51 18.84
CA GLN A 90 6.20 -37.63 17.67
C GLN A 90 4.77 -37.24 17.30
N VAL A 91 3.85 -38.22 17.27
CA VAL A 91 2.42 -37.97 17.04
C VAL A 91 1.86 -37.08 18.15
N ALA A 92 2.14 -37.39 19.42
CA ALA A 92 1.66 -36.60 20.55
C ALA A 92 2.17 -35.15 20.52
N LEU A 93 3.43 -34.93 20.16
CA LEU A 93 3.99 -33.58 20.05
C LEU A 93 3.39 -32.80 18.88
N LYS A 94 3.21 -33.44 17.73
CA LYS A 94 2.52 -32.84 16.58
C LYS A 94 1.12 -32.38 16.98
N ASP A 95 0.32 -33.26 17.57
CA ASP A 95 -1.06 -32.96 17.97
C ASP A 95 -1.09 -31.82 18.99
N TYR A 96 -0.12 -31.78 19.90
CA TYR A 96 0.04 -30.67 20.84
C TYR A 96 0.34 -29.35 20.12
N LEU A 97 1.29 -29.32 19.17
CA LEU A 97 1.62 -28.12 18.39
C LEU A 97 0.44 -27.61 17.54
N VAL A 98 -0.41 -28.52 17.04
CA VAL A 98 -1.67 -28.14 16.39
C VAL A 98 -2.61 -27.45 17.38
N ALA A 99 -2.74 -27.99 18.59
CA ALA A 99 -3.64 -27.45 19.61
C ALA A 99 -3.21 -26.09 20.15
N ILE A 100 -1.91 -25.87 20.38
CA ILE A 100 -1.40 -24.61 20.95
C ILE A 100 -0.96 -23.59 19.88
N GLY A 101 -0.92 -23.99 18.62
CA GLY A 101 -0.38 -23.20 17.51
C GLY A 101 1.14 -23.32 17.37
N LYS A 102 1.60 -23.63 16.16
CA LYS A 102 3.02 -23.85 15.84
C LYS A 102 3.95 -22.67 16.14
N ASN A 103 3.43 -21.45 16.25
CA ASN A 103 4.22 -20.28 16.63
C ASN A 103 4.76 -20.38 18.07
N ASN A 104 4.22 -21.27 18.90
CA ASN A 104 4.70 -21.52 20.26
C ASN A 104 5.75 -22.63 20.35
N VAL A 105 6.25 -23.16 19.23
CA VAL A 105 7.17 -24.32 19.22
C VAL A 105 8.45 -24.10 20.04
N GLY A 106 9.03 -22.89 20.06
CA GLY A 106 10.20 -22.61 20.90
C GLY A 106 9.90 -22.76 22.39
N VAL A 107 8.71 -22.35 22.85
CA VAL A 107 8.28 -22.52 24.25
C VAL A 107 8.16 -24.01 24.59
N VAL A 108 7.57 -24.80 23.70
CA VAL A 108 7.44 -26.25 23.87
C VAL A 108 8.79 -26.94 23.88
N ALA A 109 9.72 -26.52 23.02
CA ALA A 109 11.06 -27.08 22.94
C ALA A 109 11.83 -26.91 24.26
N VAL A 110 11.74 -25.73 24.90
CA VAL A 110 12.34 -25.49 26.23
C VAL A 110 11.69 -26.38 27.29
N GLN A 111 10.36 -26.43 27.34
CA GLN A 111 9.64 -27.26 28.31
C GLN A 111 10.00 -28.74 28.18
N LEU A 112 10.06 -29.27 26.96
CA LEU A 112 10.49 -30.65 26.72
C LEU A 112 11.95 -30.88 27.10
N GLY A 113 12.84 -29.94 26.80
CA GLY A 113 14.24 -29.99 27.22
C GLY A 113 14.40 -30.02 28.74
N GLN A 114 13.61 -29.22 29.47
CA GLN A 114 13.58 -29.21 30.94
C GLN A 114 13.02 -30.51 31.52
N ILE A 115 11.91 -31.02 30.96
CA ILE A 115 11.33 -32.30 31.36
C ILE A 115 12.35 -33.41 31.15
N LEU A 116 12.95 -33.50 29.97
CA LEU A 116 13.95 -34.52 29.66
C LEU A 116 15.16 -34.43 30.60
N SER A 117 15.63 -33.22 30.90
CA SER A 117 16.74 -32.99 31.84
C SER A 117 16.49 -33.59 33.22
N GLY A 118 15.24 -33.58 33.70
CA GLY A 118 14.85 -34.15 34.99
C GLY A 118 14.74 -35.68 35.05
N LEU A 119 14.87 -36.39 33.93
CA LEU A 119 14.60 -37.84 33.85
C LEU A 119 15.84 -38.74 33.96
N GLU A 120 17.02 -38.22 34.33
CA GLU A 120 18.28 -39.01 34.40
C GLU A 120 18.19 -40.27 35.26
N ASN A 121 17.41 -40.21 36.34
CA ASN A 121 17.22 -41.30 37.28
C ASN A 121 15.78 -41.84 37.24
N ALA A 122 15.08 -41.64 36.13
CA ALA A 122 13.70 -42.09 35.99
C ALA A 122 13.61 -43.62 36.12
N THR A 123 12.61 -44.08 36.87
CA THR A 123 12.26 -45.49 37.06
C THR A 123 10.86 -45.76 36.49
N GLY A 124 10.46 -47.04 36.44
CA GLY A 124 9.14 -47.43 35.90
C GLY A 124 8.99 -47.11 34.41
N ASP A 125 7.80 -46.68 34.00
CA ASP A 125 7.47 -46.43 32.59
C ASP A 125 8.30 -45.29 31.95
N LEU A 126 8.88 -44.40 32.75
CA LEU A 126 9.74 -43.31 32.28
C LEU A 126 11.21 -43.69 32.20
N ALA A 127 11.61 -44.88 32.68
CA ALA A 127 13.00 -45.35 32.66
C ALA A 127 13.57 -45.39 31.23
N ILE A 128 12.71 -45.54 30.22
CA ILE A 128 13.08 -45.51 28.80
C ILE A 128 13.76 -44.19 28.37
N TYR A 129 13.51 -43.09 29.09
CA TYR A 129 14.09 -41.77 28.79
C TYR A 129 15.39 -41.48 29.54
N SER A 130 15.73 -42.26 30.57
CA SER A 130 16.90 -42.00 31.44
C SER A 130 18.22 -41.86 30.67
N ALA A 131 18.48 -42.76 29.72
CA ALA A 131 19.68 -42.70 28.89
C ALA A 131 19.69 -41.48 27.95
N ALA A 132 18.54 -41.05 27.45
CA ALA A 132 18.42 -39.84 26.63
C ALA A 132 18.60 -38.57 27.47
N ALA A 133 18.04 -38.54 28.68
CA ALA A 133 18.21 -37.46 29.66
C ALA A 133 19.69 -37.23 30.00
N VAL A 134 20.45 -38.30 30.27
CA VAL A 134 21.89 -38.21 30.54
C VAL A 134 22.64 -37.65 29.32
N ARG A 135 22.30 -38.07 28.10
CA ARG A 135 22.92 -37.51 26.87
C ARG A 135 22.57 -36.03 26.69
N TRP A 136 21.31 -35.67 26.92
CA TRP A 136 20.83 -34.30 26.81
C TRP A 136 21.52 -33.36 27.79
N ASN A 137 21.62 -33.73 29.07
CA ASN A 137 22.30 -32.90 30.07
C ASN A 137 23.79 -32.73 29.81
N ASN A 138 24.41 -33.76 29.26
CA ASN A 138 25.80 -33.69 28.81
C ASN A 138 25.96 -32.75 27.62
N GLU A 139 25.01 -32.74 26.67
CA GLU A 139 25.01 -31.83 25.52
C GLU A 139 24.80 -30.38 25.95
N VAL A 140 23.83 -30.12 26.84
CA VAL A 140 23.58 -28.80 27.41
C VAL A 140 24.81 -28.30 28.16
N THR A 141 25.46 -29.15 28.96
CA THR A 141 26.68 -28.80 29.69
C THR A 141 27.83 -28.45 28.74
N ALA A 142 28.07 -29.28 27.71
CA ALA A 142 29.11 -29.04 26.72
C ALA A 142 28.83 -27.76 25.92
N SER A 143 27.58 -27.54 25.53
CA SER A 143 27.15 -26.36 24.79
C SER A 143 27.26 -25.08 25.63
N HIS A 144 26.91 -25.12 26.91
CA HIS A 144 27.13 -24.00 27.83
C HIS A 144 28.62 -23.73 28.03
N ALA A 145 29.44 -24.76 28.24
CA ALA A 145 30.89 -24.60 28.41
C ALA A 145 31.56 -23.98 27.18
N TYR A 146 31.10 -24.33 25.98
CA TYR A 146 31.54 -23.68 24.74
C TYR A 146 31.05 -22.22 24.68
N SER A 147 29.76 -21.99 24.89
CA SER A 147 29.12 -20.68 24.68
C SER A 147 29.49 -19.65 25.77
N SER A 148 29.91 -20.10 26.95
CA SER A 148 30.37 -19.22 28.03
C SER A 148 31.87 -18.90 27.97
N ASN A 149 32.63 -19.55 27.08
CA ASN A 149 34.05 -19.31 26.93
C ASN A 149 34.32 -18.08 26.02
N PRO A 150 34.92 -17.00 26.54
CA PRO A 150 35.20 -15.78 25.76
C PRO A 150 36.09 -15.97 24.53
N ALA A 151 36.82 -17.10 24.43
CA ALA A 151 37.64 -17.43 23.27
C ALA A 151 36.82 -17.94 22.06
N ASN A 152 35.57 -18.36 22.27
CA ASN A 152 34.69 -18.88 21.22
C ASN A 152 33.84 -17.77 20.60
N ARG A 153 34.49 -16.69 20.16
CA ARG A 153 33.85 -15.60 19.41
C ARG A 153 33.91 -15.89 17.91
N VAL A 154 32.94 -15.40 17.15
CA VAL A 154 33.04 -15.40 15.68
C VAL A 154 33.72 -14.09 15.28
N ASP A 155 35.05 -14.12 15.14
CA ASP A 155 35.80 -13.03 14.56
C ASP A 155 35.60 -13.07 13.04
N GLY A 156 34.65 -12.31 12.49
CA GLY A 156 34.33 -12.46 11.07
C GLY A 156 33.39 -11.43 10.42
N PHE A 157 32.69 -10.62 11.20
CA PHE A 157 32.06 -9.42 10.69
C PHE A 157 32.49 -8.27 11.58
N GLY A 158 32.83 -7.12 11.00
CA GLY A 158 33.12 -5.88 11.75
C GLY A 158 31.90 -5.32 12.50
N ILE A 159 30.99 -6.20 12.93
CA ILE A 159 29.86 -5.94 13.79
C ILE A 159 30.36 -6.26 15.19
N THR A 160 31.09 -5.31 15.79
CA THR A 160 31.42 -5.36 17.20
C THR A 160 30.12 -5.36 17.99
N ASP A 161 29.86 -6.45 18.70
CA ASP A 161 28.89 -6.62 19.78
C ASP A 161 27.52 -5.94 19.57
N PHE A 162 26.47 -6.70 19.22
CA PHE A 162 25.10 -6.18 19.39
C PHE A 162 24.93 -5.82 20.87
N GLU A 163 24.77 -4.53 21.17
CA GLU A 163 24.46 -4.09 22.52
C GLU A 163 23.09 -4.67 22.90
N VAL A 164 23.01 -5.33 24.05
CA VAL A 164 21.72 -5.82 24.56
C VAL A 164 21.03 -4.66 25.27
N GLY A 165 19.79 -4.35 24.89
CA GLY A 165 19.08 -3.18 25.42
C GLY A 165 17.57 -3.29 25.30
N THR A 166 16.88 -2.14 25.26
CA THR A 166 15.43 -2.04 25.03
C THR A 166 15.14 -1.31 23.71
N GLY A 167 16.07 -1.40 22.75
CA GLY A 167 16.26 -0.41 21.70
C GLY A 167 17.10 0.77 22.19
N ALA A 168 17.88 1.37 21.31
CA ALA A 168 18.73 2.52 21.57
C ALA A 168 18.41 3.64 20.59
N THR A 169 18.53 4.89 21.06
CA THR A 169 18.56 6.05 20.17
C THR A 169 20.02 6.47 19.97
N ARG A 170 20.49 6.42 18.73
CA ARG A 170 21.85 6.82 18.36
C ARG A 170 21.81 8.12 17.56
N LEU A 171 22.57 9.10 18.02
CA LEU A 171 22.65 10.42 17.39
C LEU A 171 23.82 10.42 16.39
N LEU A 172 23.55 10.82 15.16
CA LEU A 172 24.57 11.04 14.14
C LEU A 172 25.30 12.37 14.38
N THR A 173 26.54 12.43 13.94
CA THR A 173 27.43 13.58 14.03
C THR A 173 27.64 14.19 12.66
N SER A 174 28.36 15.32 12.57
CA SER A 174 28.76 15.86 11.27
C SER A 174 29.96 15.12 10.64
N GLY A 175 30.43 14.06 11.30
CA GLY A 175 31.55 13.23 10.85
C GLY A 175 31.08 12.06 9.98
N VAL A 176 31.98 11.10 9.76
CA VAL A 176 31.59 9.79 9.21
C VAL A 176 31.18 8.91 10.37
N ASP A 177 29.92 8.50 10.39
CA ASP A 177 29.38 7.66 11.44
C ASP A 177 29.37 6.19 11.02
N VAL A 178 29.81 5.31 11.94
CA VAL A 178 29.67 3.86 11.82
C VAL A 178 28.91 3.39 13.06
N LEU A 179 27.60 3.24 12.93
CA LEU A 179 26.70 2.98 14.03
C LEU A 179 25.99 1.65 13.84
N THR A 180 26.02 0.81 14.88
CA THR A 180 25.32 -0.47 14.92
C THR A 180 24.29 -0.42 16.05
N GLY A 181 23.05 -0.77 15.78
CA GLY A 181 22.01 -0.91 16.78
C GLY A 181 22.16 -2.19 17.60
N THR A 182 21.06 -2.61 18.18
CA THR A 182 20.88 -3.65 19.17
C THR A 182 20.15 -4.85 18.53
N LEU A 183 19.51 -5.69 19.35
CA LEU A 183 18.61 -6.75 18.86
C LEU A 183 17.14 -6.30 18.86
N TYR A 184 16.87 -5.02 19.09
CA TYR A 184 15.56 -4.43 19.31
C TYR A 184 15.43 -3.16 18.49
N ASP A 185 14.20 -2.66 18.31
CA ASP A 185 13.92 -1.46 17.52
C ASP A 185 14.76 -0.25 17.98
N ASP A 186 15.72 0.13 17.16
CA ASP A 186 16.60 1.27 17.35
C ASP A 186 16.13 2.49 16.55
N VAL A 187 16.59 3.65 17.00
CA VAL A 187 16.35 4.93 16.32
C VAL A 187 17.68 5.61 16.04
N PHE A 188 18.01 5.76 14.77
CA PHE A 188 19.13 6.58 14.30
C PHE A 188 18.61 7.98 14.03
N LEU A 189 19.22 9.00 14.62
CA LEU A 189 18.72 10.38 14.60
C LEU A 189 19.78 11.33 14.04
N ALA A 190 19.43 12.01 12.95
CA ALA A 190 20.17 13.12 12.37
C ALA A 190 19.26 14.36 12.39
N PRO A 191 19.10 15.05 13.54
CA PRO A 191 18.02 16.02 13.74
C PRO A 191 18.29 17.40 13.10
N ALA A 192 19.42 17.57 12.40
CA ALA A 192 19.82 18.80 11.75
C ALA A 192 20.50 18.49 10.40
N PRO A 193 20.44 19.44 9.44
CA PRO A 193 21.16 19.33 8.17
C PRO A 193 22.65 19.01 8.34
N GLY A 194 23.21 18.24 7.41
CA GLY A 194 24.62 17.87 7.38
C GLY A 194 25.05 16.81 8.40
N LEU A 195 24.13 16.23 9.18
CA LEU A 195 24.43 15.12 10.10
C LEU A 195 24.28 13.74 9.47
N LEU A 196 23.53 13.61 8.36
CA LEU A 196 23.52 12.38 7.58
C LEU A 196 24.38 12.59 6.34
N GLY A 197 25.40 11.76 6.18
CA GLY A 197 26.33 11.78 5.05
C GLY A 197 26.29 10.48 4.24
N SER A 198 26.69 10.56 2.97
CA SER A 198 26.83 9.36 2.10
C SER A 198 27.92 8.38 2.56
N ALA A 199 28.84 8.84 3.41
CA ALA A 199 29.91 8.00 3.97
C ALA A 199 29.45 7.19 5.20
N ASP A 200 28.28 7.51 5.76
CA ASP A 200 27.79 6.85 6.97
C ASP A 200 27.42 5.40 6.71
N VAL A 201 27.65 4.58 7.72
CA VAL A 201 27.32 3.15 7.74
C VAL A 201 26.44 2.90 8.94
N LEU A 202 25.16 2.65 8.70
CA LEU A 202 24.16 2.40 9.73
C LEU A 202 23.69 0.93 9.62
N SER A 203 23.71 0.22 10.74
CA SER A 203 23.20 -1.15 10.83
C SER A 203 22.20 -1.20 11.97
N GLY A 204 20.92 -1.47 11.71
CA GLY A 204 19.91 -1.55 12.77
C GLY A 204 20.13 -2.71 13.73
N GLY A 205 20.64 -3.83 13.22
CA GLY A 205 21.12 -4.91 14.06
C GLY A 205 20.46 -6.23 13.68
N SER A 206 19.74 -6.87 14.61
CA SER A 206 18.89 -8.02 14.28
C SER A 206 17.53 -7.55 13.78
N ASP A 207 16.95 -8.33 12.88
CA ASP A 207 15.60 -8.12 12.34
C ASP A 207 14.53 -8.27 13.43
N SER A 208 14.08 -7.14 14.00
CA SER A 208 12.84 -7.14 14.78
C SER A 208 11.63 -7.02 13.83
N GLU A 209 10.47 -7.58 14.23
CA GLU A 209 9.24 -7.48 13.43
C GLU A 209 8.76 -6.03 13.24
N ARG A 210 9.12 -5.13 14.17
CA ARG A 210 8.76 -3.69 14.14
C ARG A 210 9.78 -2.82 13.40
N GLY A 211 11.04 -3.27 13.35
CA GLY A 211 12.11 -2.70 12.54
C GLY A 211 12.78 -1.45 13.10
N ASP A 212 14.00 -1.22 12.68
CA ASP A 212 14.82 -0.08 13.03
C ASP A 212 14.45 1.16 12.21
N THR A 213 14.62 2.35 12.80
CA THR A 213 14.20 3.61 12.19
C THR A 213 15.36 4.60 12.04
N LEU A 214 15.54 5.17 10.85
CA LEU A 214 16.32 6.39 10.63
C LEU A 214 15.39 7.60 10.55
N LYS A 215 15.68 8.64 11.33
CA LYS A 215 15.05 9.96 11.24
C LYS A 215 16.11 11.01 10.91
N ALA A 216 15.99 11.68 9.76
CA ALA A 216 16.99 12.64 9.32
C ALA A 216 16.37 13.94 8.78
N VAL A 217 17.05 15.06 9.04
CA VAL A 217 16.77 16.36 8.42
C VAL A 217 17.84 16.63 7.37
N LEU A 218 17.42 16.88 6.13
CA LEU A 218 18.31 17.26 5.04
C LEU A 218 18.18 18.75 4.74
N GLY A 219 19.31 19.43 4.58
CA GLY A 219 19.39 20.81 4.14
C GLY A 219 19.01 20.98 2.67
N ALA A 220 18.83 22.24 2.25
CA ALA A 220 18.55 22.55 0.84
C ALA A 220 19.70 22.09 -0.07
N GLY A 221 19.37 21.33 -1.11
CA GLY A 221 20.31 20.79 -2.09
C GLY A 221 21.22 19.66 -1.58
N GLU A 222 21.05 19.19 -0.34
CA GLU A 222 21.84 18.08 0.18
C GLU A 222 21.55 16.79 -0.59
N VAL A 223 22.60 16.02 -0.90
CA VAL A 223 22.50 14.74 -1.61
C VAL A 223 23.20 13.67 -0.81
N VAL A 224 22.44 12.69 -0.31
CA VAL A 224 22.94 11.64 0.60
C VAL A 224 22.56 10.25 0.11
N ALA A 225 23.48 9.30 0.29
CA ALA A 225 23.30 7.88 -0.05
C ALA A 225 24.03 6.97 0.97
N PRO A 226 23.63 7.00 2.27
CA PRO A 226 24.31 6.26 3.32
C PRO A 226 24.20 4.75 3.07
N LYS A 227 25.17 3.98 3.59
CA LYS A 227 25.07 2.52 3.59
C LYS A 227 24.20 2.09 4.76
N MET A 228 23.09 1.40 4.47
CA MET A 228 22.14 0.96 5.49
C MET A 228 21.89 -0.54 5.38
N ASN A 229 21.88 -1.23 6.52
CA ASN A 229 21.50 -2.63 6.63
C ASN A 229 20.52 -2.79 7.80
N SER A 230 19.46 -3.58 7.61
CA SER A 230 18.44 -3.77 8.66
C SER A 230 17.89 -2.44 9.20
N ILE A 231 17.58 -1.49 8.30
CA ILE A 231 16.85 -0.26 8.65
C ILE A 231 15.55 -0.30 7.86
N GLU A 232 14.46 -0.68 8.52
CA GLU A 232 13.18 -0.93 7.86
C GLU A 232 12.41 0.36 7.57
N THR A 233 12.59 1.39 8.41
CA THR A 233 11.86 2.66 8.28
C THR A 233 12.83 3.82 8.15
N VAL A 234 12.65 4.64 7.12
CA VAL A 234 13.38 5.89 6.96
C VAL A 234 12.40 7.04 6.90
N ILE A 235 12.66 8.10 7.68
CA ILE A 235 11.85 9.31 7.74
C ILE A 235 12.76 10.50 7.49
N ILE A 236 12.46 11.25 6.42
CA ILE A 236 13.27 12.38 5.96
C ILE A 236 12.44 13.66 6.02
N THR A 237 12.90 14.63 6.80
CA THR A 237 12.47 16.04 6.67
C THR A 237 13.38 16.72 5.67
N ALA A 238 12.90 16.93 4.44
CA ALA A 238 13.71 17.40 3.33
C ALA A 238 13.64 18.93 3.14
N GLY A 239 14.80 19.56 3.00
CA GLY A 239 14.94 20.91 2.46
C GLY A 239 14.73 20.96 0.94
N GLU A 240 14.72 22.17 0.39
CA GLU A 240 14.51 22.39 -1.05
C GLU A 240 15.53 21.64 -1.91
N SER A 241 15.05 20.89 -2.90
CA SER A 241 15.86 20.09 -3.81
C SER A 241 16.77 19.05 -3.11
N ALA A 242 16.52 18.71 -1.84
CA ALA A 242 17.27 17.66 -1.16
C ALA A 242 17.00 16.30 -1.80
N LYS A 243 18.02 15.43 -1.80
CA LYS A 243 17.97 14.08 -2.37
C LYS A 243 18.47 13.05 -1.37
N PHE A 244 17.61 12.09 -1.07
CA PHE A 244 17.97 10.86 -0.37
C PHE A 244 17.98 9.70 -1.36
N SER A 245 19.05 8.89 -1.37
CA SER A 245 19.14 7.67 -2.19
C SER A 245 19.24 6.44 -1.31
N SER A 246 18.44 5.42 -1.63
CA SER A 246 18.50 4.09 -1.01
C SER A 246 19.35 3.09 -1.79
N ALA A 247 20.18 3.55 -2.74
CA ALA A 247 21.02 2.67 -3.57
C ALA A 247 21.94 1.74 -2.75
N ASN A 248 22.33 2.18 -1.55
CA ASN A 248 23.20 1.44 -0.63
C ASN A 248 22.44 0.85 0.57
N ALA A 249 21.12 0.67 0.44
CA ALA A 249 20.26 0.07 1.46
C ALA A 249 19.64 -1.25 0.97
N THR A 250 19.53 -2.26 1.83
CA THR A 250 19.01 -3.58 1.45
C THR A 250 17.55 -3.84 1.85
N ASP A 251 17.04 -3.20 2.91
CA ASP A 251 15.83 -3.68 3.60
C ASP A 251 14.82 -2.57 3.99
N ILE A 252 14.82 -1.43 3.30
CA ILE A 252 13.84 -0.37 3.57
C ILE A 252 12.44 -0.85 3.18
N LYS A 253 11.57 -1.03 4.17
CA LYS A 253 10.15 -1.35 3.98
C LYS A 253 9.31 -0.09 3.81
N MET A 254 9.68 0.98 4.51
CA MET A 254 8.96 2.26 4.52
C MET A 254 9.91 3.45 4.38
N LEU A 255 9.59 4.37 3.47
CA LEU A 255 10.34 5.60 3.26
C LEU A 255 9.39 6.81 3.25
N TRP A 256 9.52 7.69 4.23
CA TRP A 256 8.61 8.80 4.47
C TRP A 256 9.27 10.15 4.23
N GLY A 257 8.58 11.04 3.51
CA GLY A 257 8.80 12.48 3.59
C GLY A 257 7.97 13.05 4.74
N ASP A 258 8.62 13.67 5.72
CA ASP A 258 7.97 14.22 6.92
C ASP A 258 7.98 15.75 6.88
N GLY A 259 6.80 16.37 7.02
CA GLY A 259 6.66 17.83 6.99
C GLY A 259 7.08 18.44 5.65
N ALA A 260 6.63 17.86 4.54
CA ALA A 260 6.97 18.34 3.20
C ALA A 260 6.57 19.82 3.03
N THR A 261 7.56 20.66 2.71
CA THR A 261 7.35 22.10 2.50
C THR A 261 7.91 22.57 1.16
N ARG A 262 8.71 21.74 0.49
CA ARG A 262 9.51 22.11 -0.69
C ARG A 262 9.79 20.88 -1.56
N PRO A 263 10.21 21.08 -2.83
CA PRO A 263 10.58 19.96 -3.70
C PRO A 263 11.68 19.09 -3.10
N ALA A 264 11.56 17.77 -3.19
CA ALA A 264 12.56 16.81 -2.75
C ALA A 264 12.59 15.58 -3.66
N THR A 265 13.65 14.76 -3.56
CA THR A 265 13.77 13.52 -4.33
C THR A 265 14.17 12.34 -3.46
N PHE A 266 13.41 11.25 -3.55
CA PHE A 266 13.86 9.93 -3.15
C PHE A 266 14.31 9.15 -4.39
N ALA A 267 15.51 8.59 -4.35
CA ALA A 267 16.11 7.91 -5.49
C ALA A 267 16.52 6.48 -5.17
N ASP A 268 16.56 5.66 -6.22
CA ASP A 268 16.98 4.26 -6.15
C ASP A 268 16.12 3.46 -5.14
N VAL A 269 14.84 3.81 -5.07
CA VAL A 269 13.87 3.21 -4.15
C VAL A 269 13.43 1.86 -4.67
N SER A 270 13.49 0.81 -3.85
CA SER A 270 12.99 -0.50 -4.26
C SER A 270 11.49 -0.44 -4.56
N LEU A 271 11.03 -1.10 -5.63
CA LEU A 271 9.58 -1.25 -5.93
C LEU A 271 8.79 -1.90 -4.77
N LYS A 272 9.49 -2.61 -3.87
CA LYS A 272 8.89 -3.23 -2.67
C LYS A 272 8.71 -2.25 -1.50
N THR A 273 9.35 -1.09 -1.55
CA THR A 273 9.29 -0.08 -0.47
C THR A 273 7.99 0.70 -0.60
N THR A 274 7.23 0.79 0.49
CA THR A 274 6.13 1.73 0.60
C THR A 274 6.70 3.12 0.83
N VAL A 275 6.35 4.06 -0.04
CA VAL A 275 6.75 5.46 0.09
C VAL A 275 5.58 6.26 0.62
N GLY A 276 5.82 7.27 1.45
CA GLY A 276 4.72 8.11 1.89
C GLY A 276 5.11 9.54 2.19
N VAL A 277 4.09 10.39 2.28
CA VAL A 277 4.17 11.76 2.79
C VAL A 277 3.37 11.81 4.08
N GLN A 278 3.97 12.35 5.13
CA GLN A 278 3.31 12.48 6.42
C GLN A 278 3.48 13.85 7.06
N ASN A 279 2.51 14.22 7.90
CA ASN A 279 2.50 15.46 8.70
C ASN A 279 2.80 16.72 7.87
N SER A 280 2.36 16.74 6.60
CA SER A 280 2.65 17.82 5.67
C SER A 280 1.54 18.88 5.74
N LEU A 281 1.90 20.07 6.19
CA LEU A 281 0.96 21.19 6.35
C LEU A 281 1.06 22.23 5.23
N SER A 282 2.25 22.40 4.64
CA SER A 282 2.48 23.36 3.56
C SER A 282 2.45 22.70 2.19
N GLY A 283 2.95 21.47 2.10
CA GLY A 283 3.06 20.72 0.86
C GLY A 283 4.35 20.99 0.12
N GLY A 284 4.74 20.03 -0.71
CA GLY A 284 5.81 20.17 -1.68
C GLY A 284 5.89 18.96 -2.61
N PRO A 285 6.47 19.11 -3.82
CA PRO A 285 6.65 17.98 -4.72
C PRO A 285 7.71 16.98 -4.22
N LEU A 286 7.32 15.74 -3.97
CA LEU A 286 8.20 14.62 -3.72
C LEU A 286 8.32 13.78 -5.00
N THR A 287 9.49 13.82 -5.63
CA THR A 287 9.81 12.91 -6.75
C THR A 287 10.38 11.61 -6.22
N VAL A 288 9.80 10.49 -6.62
CA VAL A 288 10.24 9.15 -6.21
C VAL A 288 10.73 8.38 -7.41
N LYS A 289 12.05 8.17 -7.51
CA LYS A 289 12.68 7.38 -8.58
C LYS A 289 12.90 5.96 -8.08
N PHE A 290 12.07 5.04 -8.54
CA PHE A 290 12.18 3.63 -8.19
C PHE A 290 13.28 2.96 -9.00
N ALA A 291 14.09 2.15 -8.32
CA ALA A 291 15.08 1.28 -8.96
C ALA A 291 14.36 0.14 -9.68
N GLY A 292 14.67 -0.05 -10.96
CA GLY A 292 14.10 -1.13 -11.78
C GLY A 292 12.76 -0.81 -12.43
N ALA A 293 12.26 0.43 -12.31
CA ALA A 293 11.05 0.94 -12.98
C ALA A 293 11.22 1.04 -14.52
N SER A 294 11.29 -0.12 -15.16
CA SER A 294 11.55 -0.32 -16.59
C SER A 294 10.80 -1.53 -17.15
N GLY A 295 10.08 -2.24 -16.29
CA GLY A 295 9.16 -3.30 -16.66
C GLY A 295 7.90 -2.72 -17.28
N LEU A 296 6.98 -3.61 -17.65
CA LEU A 296 5.66 -3.25 -18.18
C LEU A 296 4.55 -3.38 -17.13
N LEU A 297 4.91 -3.73 -15.90
CA LEU A 297 3.98 -4.09 -14.82
C LEU A 297 4.56 -3.63 -13.47
N ASP A 298 5.29 -2.51 -13.47
CA ASP A 298 5.88 -1.99 -12.25
C ASP A 298 4.78 -1.43 -11.34
N SER A 299 4.82 -1.84 -10.08
CA SER A 299 3.82 -1.47 -9.09
C SER A 299 4.45 -0.99 -7.80
N VAL A 300 3.89 0.08 -7.23
CA VAL A 300 4.41 0.70 -6.00
C VAL A 300 3.28 1.14 -5.08
N ASN A 301 3.61 1.23 -3.79
CA ASN A 301 2.69 1.70 -2.75
C ASN A 301 3.08 3.11 -2.31
N ILE A 302 2.12 4.03 -2.39
CA ILE A 302 2.20 5.40 -1.90
C ILE A 302 1.21 5.56 -0.73
N VAL A 303 1.63 6.22 0.34
CA VAL A 303 0.76 6.55 1.49
C VAL A 303 0.75 8.04 1.75
N LEU A 304 -0.44 8.59 1.93
CA LEU A 304 -0.69 9.95 2.37
C LEU A 304 -1.24 9.89 3.80
N ALA A 305 -0.51 10.46 4.76
CA ALA A 305 -0.84 10.36 6.18
C ALA A 305 -0.73 11.72 6.88
N ASP A 306 -1.83 12.44 7.04
CA ASP A 306 -1.85 13.86 7.38
C ASP A 306 -1.08 14.73 6.37
N ALA A 307 -1.23 14.39 5.09
CA ALA A 307 -0.79 15.24 3.99
C ALA A 307 -1.93 16.22 3.73
N THR A 308 -1.88 17.43 4.29
CA THR A 308 -2.95 18.46 4.17
C THR A 308 -2.50 19.68 3.38
N GLY A 309 -1.22 19.71 2.98
CA GLY A 309 -0.64 20.78 2.20
C GLY A 309 -0.94 20.64 0.71
N LEU A 310 -0.28 21.48 -0.09
CA LEU A 310 -0.21 21.32 -1.55
C LEU A 310 0.84 20.26 -1.92
N ASP A 311 0.72 19.07 -1.31
CA ASP A 311 1.63 17.95 -1.55
C ASP A 311 1.53 17.49 -3.00
N GLU A 312 2.63 17.03 -3.57
CA GLU A 312 2.63 16.35 -4.86
C GLU A 312 3.52 15.12 -4.79
N VAL A 313 3.03 13.97 -5.23
CA VAL A 313 3.84 12.76 -5.40
C VAL A 313 4.04 12.53 -6.89
N ILE A 314 5.30 12.50 -7.31
CA ILE A 314 5.71 12.28 -8.71
C ILE A 314 6.39 10.91 -8.81
N ALA A 315 5.74 9.96 -9.49
CA ALA A 315 6.19 8.57 -9.64
C ALA A 315 6.36 8.21 -11.12
N PRO A 316 7.49 8.60 -11.76
CA PRO A 316 7.73 8.31 -13.17
C PRO A 316 7.99 6.82 -13.41
N GLY A 317 7.53 6.31 -14.55
CA GLY A 317 7.82 4.94 -15.02
C GLY A 317 7.13 3.82 -14.24
N ILE A 318 6.00 4.12 -13.59
CA ILE A 318 5.21 3.13 -12.83
C ILE A 318 3.86 2.96 -13.49
N GLU A 319 3.49 1.73 -13.85
CA GLU A 319 2.22 1.41 -14.50
C GLU A 319 1.06 1.23 -13.50
N LEU A 320 1.31 0.66 -12.30
CA LEU A 320 0.30 0.47 -11.25
C LEU A 320 0.65 1.21 -9.97
N LEU A 321 -0.06 2.30 -9.70
CA LEU A 321 0.12 3.10 -8.49
C LEU A 321 -0.96 2.77 -7.45
N LEU A 322 -0.55 2.26 -6.29
CA LEU A 322 -1.44 2.00 -5.15
C LEU A 322 -1.32 3.15 -4.15
N VAL A 323 -2.35 3.99 -4.04
CA VAL A 323 -2.37 5.18 -3.18
C VAL A 323 -3.30 4.95 -2.00
N ARG A 324 -2.75 5.01 -0.78
CA ARG A 324 -3.51 4.92 0.46
C ARG A 324 -3.67 6.31 1.09
N SER A 325 -4.91 6.71 1.38
CA SER A 325 -5.22 7.85 2.25
C SER A 325 -5.51 7.34 3.66
N SER A 326 -4.65 7.67 4.63
CA SER A 326 -4.83 7.24 6.03
C SER A 326 -4.59 8.36 7.03
N ALA A 327 -4.98 8.13 8.29
CA ALA A 327 -4.58 9.02 9.37
C ALA A 327 -3.06 8.96 9.57
N GLY A 328 -2.43 10.09 9.89
CA GLY A 328 -1.07 10.12 10.40
C GLY A 328 -1.05 10.27 11.93
N ASN A 329 -0.12 11.08 12.43
CA ASN A 329 0.06 11.33 13.87
C ASN A 329 -0.69 12.57 14.39
N VAL A 330 -1.27 13.37 13.51
CA VAL A 330 -2.09 14.55 13.79
C VAL A 330 -3.55 14.12 13.88
N ALA A 331 -3.99 13.81 15.11
CA ALA A 331 -5.27 13.15 15.43
C ALA A 331 -6.56 13.83 14.91
N THR A 332 -6.50 15.01 14.31
CA THR A 332 -7.67 15.75 13.81
C THR A 332 -7.80 15.75 12.29
N THR A 333 -6.83 15.22 11.55
CA THR A 333 -6.92 15.21 10.09
C THR A 333 -7.93 14.16 9.65
N THR A 334 -8.98 14.60 8.95
CA THR A 334 -9.99 13.69 8.37
C THR A 334 -9.95 13.65 6.84
N ASN A 335 -9.11 14.48 6.22
CA ASN A 335 -8.98 14.62 4.78
C ASN A 335 -7.51 14.86 4.42
N ASN A 336 -6.96 14.01 3.57
CA ASN A 336 -5.66 14.25 2.95
C ASN A 336 -5.85 15.04 1.65
N SER A 337 -4.84 15.81 1.26
CA SER A 337 -4.76 16.47 -0.03
C SER A 337 -3.38 16.27 -0.66
N ALA A 338 -3.36 15.85 -1.92
CA ALA A 338 -2.13 15.73 -2.69
C ALA A 338 -2.43 15.70 -4.19
N ARG A 339 -1.53 16.24 -5.00
CA ARG A 339 -1.44 15.97 -6.43
C ARG A 339 -0.69 14.66 -6.67
N ILE A 340 -1.16 13.88 -7.63
CA ILE A 340 -0.52 12.65 -8.11
C ILE A 340 -0.11 12.89 -9.55
N THR A 341 1.19 12.82 -9.82
CA THR A 341 1.75 12.95 -11.18
C THR A 341 2.42 11.64 -11.56
N ALA A 342 1.82 10.93 -12.52
CA ALA A 342 2.23 9.58 -12.92
C ALA A 342 1.99 9.37 -14.42
N ASP A 343 2.87 9.92 -15.25
CA ASP A 343 2.70 9.91 -16.71
C ASP A 343 2.64 8.51 -17.34
N ALA A 344 3.27 7.52 -16.71
CA ALA A 344 3.30 6.13 -17.17
C ALA A 344 2.23 5.24 -16.51
N ALA A 345 1.46 5.74 -15.55
CA ALA A 345 0.46 4.93 -14.87
C ALA A 345 -0.64 4.54 -15.85
N GLU A 346 -0.94 3.25 -15.93
CA GLU A 346 -2.12 2.70 -16.60
C GLU A 346 -3.28 2.60 -15.59
N GLU A 347 -2.98 2.22 -14.34
CA GLU A 347 -3.96 2.13 -13.26
C GLU A 347 -3.49 2.84 -11.99
N ILE A 348 -4.37 3.65 -11.41
CA ILE A 348 -4.21 4.27 -10.09
C ILE A 348 -5.33 3.74 -9.19
N ARG A 349 -4.97 2.99 -8.13
CA ARG A 349 -5.92 2.53 -7.12
C ARG A 349 -5.82 3.38 -5.87
N ILE A 350 -6.94 3.95 -5.46
CA ILE A 350 -7.07 4.80 -4.29
C ILE A 350 -7.86 4.02 -3.22
N TRP A 351 -7.33 3.96 -2.00
CA TRP A 351 -8.00 3.28 -0.89
C TRP A 351 -7.65 3.92 0.46
N GLY A 352 -8.34 3.50 1.52
CA GLY A 352 -8.01 3.89 2.89
C GLY A 352 -9.19 4.45 3.67
N ASP A 353 -8.90 4.93 4.87
CA ASP A 353 -9.87 5.31 5.89
C ASP A 353 -10.13 6.82 5.99
N GLN A 354 -9.35 7.64 5.28
CA GLN A 354 -9.50 9.10 5.25
C GLN A 354 -10.01 9.57 3.89
N ALA A 355 -10.73 10.70 3.89
CA ALA A 355 -11.07 11.39 2.64
C ALA A 355 -9.79 11.81 1.89
N LEU A 356 -9.91 12.01 0.57
CA LEU A 356 -8.80 12.45 -0.27
C LEU A 356 -9.25 13.51 -1.28
N THR A 357 -8.71 14.71 -1.16
CA THR A 357 -8.77 15.75 -2.20
C THR A 357 -7.53 15.68 -3.09
N THR A 358 -7.65 15.20 -4.32
CA THR A 358 -6.51 14.95 -5.20
C THR A 358 -6.67 15.50 -6.60
N THR A 359 -5.55 15.91 -7.20
CA THR A 359 -5.45 16.10 -8.64
C THR A 359 -4.61 14.98 -9.24
N VAL A 360 -5.14 14.25 -10.20
CA VAL A 360 -4.39 13.24 -10.95
C VAL A 360 -3.97 13.80 -12.30
N THR A 361 -2.69 13.70 -12.62
CA THR A 361 -2.12 14.02 -13.93
C THR A 361 -1.31 12.85 -14.48
N GLY A 362 -1.61 12.44 -15.71
CA GLY A 362 -0.80 11.48 -16.46
C GLY A 362 -1.30 11.31 -17.88
N SER A 363 -0.38 11.03 -18.82
CA SER A 363 -0.71 10.85 -20.24
C SER A 363 -1.22 9.45 -20.60
N HIS A 364 -0.93 8.44 -19.78
CA HIS A 364 -1.29 7.04 -20.03
C HIS A 364 -2.33 6.46 -19.07
N VAL A 365 -2.90 7.28 -18.17
CA VAL A 365 -3.88 6.81 -17.18
C VAL A 365 -5.10 6.25 -17.91
N GLU A 366 -5.33 4.94 -17.75
CA GLU A 366 -6.49 4.24 -18.29
C GLU A 366 -7.56 4.02 -17.23
N VAL A 367 -7.18 3.82 -15.96
CA VAL A 367 -8.11 3.58 -14.85
C VAL A 367 -7.71 4.35 -13.60
N ILE A 368 -8.69 5.02 -12.98
CA ILE A 368 -8.64 5.50 -11.60
C ILE A 368 -9.72 4.77 -10.82
N ASN A 369 -9.34 4.01 -9.80
CA ASN A 369 -10.25 3.16 -9.04
C ASN A 369 -10.18 3.48 -7.54
N ALA A 370 -11.23 4.09 -7.01
CA ALA A 370 -11.36 4.49 -5.61
C ALA A 370 -12.34 3.64 -4.81
N THR A 371 -12.74 2.46 -5.32
CA THR A 371 -13.72 1.57 -4.65
C THR A 371 -13.30 1.13 -3.23
N GLY A 372 -12.00 1.19 -2.92
CA GLY A 372 -11.46 0.88 -1.58
C GLY A 372 -11.36 2.07 -0.63
N LEU A 373 -11.82 3.27 -1.03
CA LEU A 373 -11.79 4.48 -0.20
C LEU A 373 -13.08 4.57 0.63
N ALA A 374 -12.92 4.63 1.95
CA ALA A 374 -14.04 4.77 2.87
C ALA A 374 -14.47 6.22 3.08
N GLY A 375 -13.54 7.18 2.94
CA GLY A 375 -13.83 8.61 2.94
C GLY A 375 -14.21 9.12 1.55
N ALA A 376 -14.72 10.34 1.47
CA ALA A 376 -15.04 10.99 0.20
C ALA A 376 -13.78 11.25 -0.65
N LEU A 377 -13.89 11.03 -1.95
CA LEU A 377 -12.92 11.43 -2.96
C LEU A 377 -13.32 12.78 -3.55
N ASP A 378 -12.43 13.76 -3.54
CA ASP A 378 -12.54 14.97 -4.38
C ASP A 378 -11.43 14.94 -5.42
N LEU A 379 -11.75 14.39 -6.60
CA LEU A 379 -10.84 14.14 -7.71
C LEU A 379 -10.97 15.24 -8.78
N ALA A 380 -9.87 15.92 -9.05
CA ALA A 380 -9.66 16.63 -10.31
C ALA A 380 -8.77 15.78 -11.23
N PHE A 381 -9.30 15.33 -12.37
CA PHE A 381 -8.53 14.58 -13.35
C PHE A 381 -8.14 15.46 -14.53
N THR A 382 -6.85 15.49 -14.87
CA THR A 382 -6.33 16.15 -16.08
C THR A 382 -5.42 15.18 -16.82
N THR A 383 -5.77 14.84 -18.06
CA THR A 383 -4.92 14.04 -18.94
C THR A 383 -4.47 14.86 -20.14
N THR A 384 -3.33 14.49 -20.72
CA THR A 384 -2.87 14.96 -22.04
C THR A 384 -3.00 13.87 -23.10
N GLY A 385 -3.37 12.64 -22.70
CA GLY A 385 -3.58 11.50 -23.58
C GLY A 385 -5.00 11.44 -24.15
N SER A 386 -5.13 10.79 -25.31
CA SER A 386 -6.40 10.58 -26.00
C SER A 386 -7.05 9.22 -25.73
N THR A 387 -6.43 8.39 -24.89
CA THR A 387 -6.98 7.08 -24.51
C THR A 387 -8.25 7.26 -23.67
N PRO A 388 -9.24 6.37 -23.81
CA PRO A 388 -10.39 6.35 -22.90
C PRO A 388 -9.93 6.06 -21.46
N VAL A 389 -10.58 6.70 -20.49
CA VAL A 389 -10.28 6.55 -19.07
C VAL A 389 -11.50 6.04 -18.31
N GLY A 390 -11.33 5.01 -17.50
CA GLY A 390 -12.31 4.59 -16.49
C GLY A 390 -12.06 5.29 -15.16
N ILE A 391 -13.09 5.87 -14.56
CA ILE A 391 -13.03 6.43 -13.20
C ILE A 391 -14.12 5.75 -12.38
N ILE A 392 -13.75 5.15 -11.26
CA ILE A 392 -14.66 4.48 -10.34
C ILE A 392 -14.51 5.14 -8.97
N GLY A 393 -15.59 5.72 -8.44
CA GLY A 393 -15.66 6.29 -7.10
C GLY A 393 -15.72 5.25 -5.98
N GLY A 394 -15.86 5.74 -4.76
CA GLY A 394 -15.94 5.00 -3.52
C GLY A 394 -17.37 4.78 -3.05
N THR A 395 -17.55 4.84 -1.73
CA THR A 395 -18.84 4.58 -1.05
C THR A 395 -19.37 5.78 -0.26
N ALA A 396 -18.66 6.90 -0.31
CA ALA A 396 -19.04 8.17 0.28
C ALA A 396 -19.40 9.16 -0.85
N GLY A 397 -20.00 10.30 -0.50
CA GLY A 397 -20.32 11.33 -1.49
C GLY A 397 -19.06 11.92 -2.13
N ASP A 398 -18.78 11.49 -3.34
CA ASP A 398 -17.58 11.82 -4.10
C ASP A 398 -17.79 13.02 -5.01
N ARG A 399 -16.71 13.70 -5.35
CA ARG A 399 -16.66 14.78 -6.32
C ARG A 399 -15.65 14.43 -7.40
N ILE A 400 -16.11 14.21 -8.62
CA ILE A 400 -15.28 13.84 -9.77
C ILE A 400 -15.36 14.96 -10.80
N ASN A 401 -14.24 15.62 -11.06
CA ASN A 401 -14.13 16.71 -12.02
C ASN A 401 -13.12 16.36 -13.11
N VAL A 402 -13.59 16.17 -14.35
CA VAL A 402 -12.77 15.81 -15.50
C VAL A 402 -12.46 17.04 -16.33
N ASN A 403 -11.18 17.34 -16.50
CA ASN A 403 -10.69 18.33 -17.44
C ASN A 403 -10.39 17.68 -18.80
N GLU A 404 -11.13 18.09 -19.83
CA GLU A 404 -11.17 17.44 -21.15
C GLU A 404 -10.23 18.00 -22.20
N ALA A 405 -9.19 18.73 -21.80
CA ALA A 405 -8.26 19.37 -22.73
C ALA A 405 -7.62 18.41 -23.77
N SER A 406 -7.54 17.11 -23.49
CA SER A 406 -6.88 16.12 -24.36
C SER A 406 -7.77 15.46 -25.43
N GLY A 407 -9.09 15.59 -25.36
CA GLY A 407 -9.98 14.82 -26.24
C GLY A 407 -10.23 13.36 -25.80
N GLY A 408 -9.79 12.97 -24.59
CA GLY A 408 -10.05 11.65 -24.02
C GLY A 408 -11.53 11.45 -23.66
N ARG A 409 -12.06 10.25 -23.89
CA ARG A 409 -13.40 9.85 -23.41
C ARG A 409 -13.28 9.32 -21.99
N VAL A 410 -14.29 9.57 -21.15
CA VAL A 410 -14.30 9.03 -19.80
C VAL A 410 -15.55 8.18 -19.57
N ALA A 411 -15.37 7.01 -18.98
CA ALA A 411 -16.41 6.18 -18.39
C ALA A 411 -16.34 6.37 -16.87
N ILE A 412 -17.38 6.93 -16.27
CA ILE A 412 -17.45 7.25 -14.85
C ILE A 412 -18.49 6.35 -14.20
N ASP A 413 -18.13 5.71 -13.10
CA ASP A 413 -19.04 5.11 -12.13
C ASP A 413 -18.79 5.82 -10.80
N ALA A 414 -19.72 6.68 -10.37
CA ALA A 414 -19.51 7.49 -9.17
C ALA A 414 -19.61 6.66 -7.87
N GLY A 415 -20.28 5.50 -7.92
CA GLY A 415 -20.33 4.56 -6.82
C GLY A 415 -21.58 4.72 -5.96
N ALA A 416 -21.39 4.93 -4.65
CA ALA A 416 -22.49 5.16 -3.73
C ALA A 416 -22.19 6.38 -2.86
N GLY A 417 -23.22 7.09 -2.44
CA GLY A 417 -23.07 8.37 -1.77
C GLY A 417 -23.80 9.45 -2.57
N ASP A 418 -23.91 10.66 -2.04
CA ASP A 418 -24.47 11.78 -2.82
C ASP A 418 -23.33 12.38 -3.67
N ASP A 419 -23.19 11.89 -4.89
CA ASP A 419 -22.03 12.15 -5.72
C ASP A 419 -22.20 13.41 -6.58
N THR A 420 -21.08 14.04 -6.94
CA THR A 420 -21.03 15.17 -7.88
C THR A 420 -20.04 14.89 -9.00
N VAL A 421 -20.56 14.69 -10.21
CA VAL A 421 -19.76 14.48 -11.41
C VAL A 421 -19.78 15.74 -12.27
N ILE A 422 -18.61 16.19 -12.72
CA ILE A 422 -18.43 17.34 -13.62
C ILE A 422 -17.62 16.90 -14.83
N VAL A 423 -18.22 17.03 -16.01
CA VAL A 423 -17.60 16.71 -17.30
C VAL A 423 -17.83 17.86 -18.28
N GLY A 424 -16.95 17.98 -19.26
CA GLY A 424 -17.14 18.81 -20.44
C GLY A 424 -18.01 18.11 -21.49
N ALA A 425 -18.37 18.88 -22.52
CA ALA A 425 -19.03 18.37 -23.72
C ALA A 425 -18.08 18.26 -24.91
N ALA A 426 -16.77 18.45 -24.71
CA ALA A 426 -15.76 18.35 -25.77
C ALA A 426 -15.53 16.90 -26.19
N ASN A 427 -15.94 15.95 -25.35
CA ASN A 427 -15.90 14.53 -25.64
C ASN A 427 -17.24 13.85 -25.37
N ALA A 428 -17.29 12.56 -25.73
CA ALA A 428 -18.46 11.75 -25.45
C ALA A 428 -18.13 10.80 -24.31
N HIS A 429 -18.95 10.86 -23.27
CA HIS A 429 -18.75 10.20 -21.99
C HIS A 429 -19.81 9.14 -21.74
N GLU A 430 -19.49 8.20 -20.86
CA GLU A 430 -20.46 7.34 -20.21
C GLU A 430 -20.41 7.61 -18.71
N VAL A 431 -21.55 7.91 -18.10
CA VAL A 431 -21.66 8.25 -16.68
C VAL A 431 -22.73 7.37 -16.05
N THR A 432 -22.34 6.66 -15.01
CA THR A 432 -23.19 5.96 -14.05
C THR A 432 -23.09 6.73 -12.75
N LEU A 433 -24.22 7.25 -12.27
CA LEU A 433 -24.29 8.06 -11.05
C LEU A 433 -24.32 7.19 -9.80
N GLY A 434 -24.84 5.97 -9.91
CA GLY A 434 -24.82 5.01 -8.84
C GLY A 434 -25.97 5.20 -7.86
N ARG A 435 -25.68 5.07 -6.56
CA ARG A 435 -26.71 5.18 -5.51
C ARG A 435 -26.52 6.46 -4.72
N GLY A 436 -27.50 7.33 -4.75
CA GLY A 436 -27.53 8.51 -3.91
C GLY A 436 -28.51 9.54 -4.43
N SER A 437 -28.38 10.78 -3.94
CA SER A 437 -28.94 11.95 -4.62
C SER A 437 -27.83 12.63 -5.41
N ASP A 438 -27.63 12.18 -6.65
CA ASP A 438 -26.43 12.52 -7.40
C ASP A 438 -26.60 13.79 -8.24
N THR A 439 -25.50 14.47 -8.53
CA THR A 439 -25.46 15.64 -9.40
C THR A 439 -24.47 15.46 -10.54
N LEU A 440 -24.97 15.39 -11.77
CA LEU A 440 -24.17 15.51 -12.98
C LEU A 440 -24.19 16.94 -13.50
N THR A 441 -23.02 17.54 -13.69
CA THR A 441 -22.84 18.83 -14.36
C THR A 441 -22.10 18.63 -15.68
N ILE A 442 -22.71 19.08 -16.78
CA ILE A 442 -22.11 19.04 -18.12
C ILE A 442 -21.88 20.47 -18.58
N VAL A 443 -20.64 20.81 -18.93
CA VAL A 443 -20.25 22.16 -19.34
C VAL A 443 -19.84 22.25 -20.80
N GLY A 444 -20.07 23.41 -21.42
CA GLY A 444 -19.66 23.69 -22.80
C GLY A 444 -20.48 22.98 -23.87
N LEU A 445 -21.74 22.61 -23.55
CA LEU A 445 -22.70 22.10 -24.53
C LEU A 445 -23.00 23.18 -25.57
N ALA A 446 -23.33 22.81 -26.80
CA ALA A 446 -23.73 23.74 -27.86
C ALA A 446 -22.72 24.89 -28.10
N GLY A 447 -21.89 24.79 -29.14
CA GLY A 447 -20.91 25.82 -29.52
C GLY A 447 -19.54 25.24 -29.91
N ALA A 448 -18.58 26.10 -30.24
CA ALA A 448 -17.28 25.68 -30.78
C ALA A 448 -16.42 24.82 -29.84
N THR A 449 -16.76 24.77 -28.55
CA THR A 449 -16.10 23.92 -27.55
C THR A 449 -16.78 22.56 -27.39
N ALA A 450 -17.99 22.40 -27.89
CA ALA A 450 -18.69 21.12 -27.88
C ALA A 450 -18.09 20.18 -28.93
N ARG A 451 -18.16 18.88 -28.65
CA ARG A 451 -17.86 17.85 -29.63
C ARG A 451 -18.90 17.90 -30.73
N ASP A 452 -18.45 17.91 -31.98
CA ASP A 452 -19.34 17.69 -33.12
C ASP A 452 -20.02 16.31 -33.03
N LEU A 453 -21.34 16.31 -33.20
CA LEU A 453 -22.12 15.09 -33.38
C LEU A 453 -21.76 14.44 -34.73
N ASP A 454 -21.54 13.13 -34.72
CA ASP A 454 -21.28 12.38 -35.94
C ASP A 454 -22.62 11.94 -36.55
N THR A 455 -23.14 12.76 -37.46
CA THR A 455 -24.46 12.57 -38.08
C THR A 455 -24.45 11.63 -39.29
N SER A 456 -23.37 10.86 -39.49
CA SER A 456 -23.25 9.97 -40.66
C SER A 456 -24.14 8.73 -40.60
N SER A 457 -24.51 8.28 -39.40
CA SER A 457 -25.42 7.14 -39.15
C SER A 457 -25.85 7.10 -37.67
N ASP A 458 -26.88 6.32 -37.34
CA ASP A 458 -27.31 6.06 -35.95
C ASP A 458 -26.17 5.54 -35.07
N ALA A 459 -25.35 4.62 -35.61
CA ALA A 459 -24.24 4.04 -34.86
C ALA A 459 -23.13 5.08 -34.60
N ALA A 460 -22.92 6.00 -35.53
CA ALA A 460 -21.92 7.05 -35.39
C ALA A 460 -22.37 8.13 -34.41
N LEU A 461 -23.63 8.55 -34.52
CA LEU A 461 -24.29 9.43 -33.56
C LEU A 461 -24.24 8.82 -32.16
N GLY A 462 -24.50 7.51 -32.06
CA GLY A 462 -24.39 6.65 -30.89
C GLY A 462 -23.05 6.72 -30.15
N ARG A 463 -21.96 7.02 -30.88
CA ARG A 463 -20.63 7.19 -30.31
C ARG A 463 -20.36 8.65 -29.94
N SER A 464 -21.06 9.63 -30.48
CA SER A 464 -20.73 11.06 -30.33
C SER A 464 -21.44 11.79 -29.18
N PHE A 465 -22.45 11.17 -28.55
CA PHE A 465 -23.19 11.78 -27.44
C PHE A 465 -22.65 11.40 -26.06
N ILE A 466 -23.07 12.15 -25.04
CA ILE A 466 -22.87 11.78 -23.63
C ILE A 466 -23.99 10.83 -23.20
N ARG A 467 -23.64 9.72 -22.55
CA ARG A 467 -24.59 8.73 -22.04
C ARG A 467 -24.62 8.76 -20.52
N VAL A 468 -25.82 8.83 -19.96
CA VAL A 468 -26.10 8.59 -18.55
C VAL A 468 -26.87 7.26 -18.46
N THR A 469 -26.37 6.32 -17.66
CA THR A 469 -26.80 4.91 -17.69
C THR A 469 -27.94 4.62 -16.72
N ASP A 470 -28.03 5.34 -15.60
CA ASP A 470 -28.88 4.99 -14.46
C ASP A 470 -29.63 6.16 -13.81
N PHE A 471 -29.69 7.32 -14.47
CA PHE A 471 -30.37 8.51 -13.95
C PHE A 471 -31.75 8.23 -13.34
N GLU A 472 -31.91 8.53 -12.06
CA GLU A 472 -33.14 8.38 -11.29
C GLU A 472 -33.88 9.71 -11.13
N SER A 473 -34.96 9.88 -11.88
CA SER A 473 -35.78 11.10 -11.82
C SER A 473 -36.34 11.35 -10.42
N GLY A 474 -35.97 12.48 -9.82
CA GLY A 474 -36.45 12.92 -8.51
C GLY A 474 -35.48 12.66 -7.37
N ALA A 475 -34.45 11.84 -7.61
CA ALA A 475 -33.26 11.73 -6.76
C ALA A 475 -32.10 12.51 -7.37
N ASP A 476 -31.82 12.26 -8.65
CA ASP A 476 -30.68 12.83 -9.36
C ASP A 476 -30.99 14.18 -10.00
N VAL A 477 -29.92 14.96 -10.18
CA VAL A 477 -29.94 16.26 -10.85
C VAL A 477 -28.93 16.29 -12.00
N ILE A 478 -29.40 16.63 -13.20
CA ILE A 478 -28.51 16.97 -14.33
C ILE A 478 -28.55 18.47 -14.55
N ARG A 479 -27.37 19.10 -14.54
CA ARG A 479 -27.15 20.51 -14.83
C ARG A 479 -26.44 20.65 -16.18
N LEU A 480 -27.07 21.35 -17.11
CA LEU A 480 -26.57 21.54 -18.46
C LEU A 480 -26.15 23.00 -18.65
N PHE A 481 -24.89 23.22 -18.98
CA PHE A 481 -24.35 24.56 -19.26
C PHE A 481 -23.96 24.63 -20.73
N GLY A 482 -24.70 25.45 -21.48
CA GLY A 482 -24.37 25.81 -22.85
C GLY A 482 -23.17 26.76 -22.92
N SER A 483 -22.45 26.77 -24.05
CA SER A 483 -21.43 27.79 -24.34
C SER A 483 -22.08 29.16 -24.54
N ASP A 484 -23.28 29.16 -25.10
CA ASP A 484 -24.18 30.32 -25.22
C ASP A 484 -25.43 30.15 -24.34
N SER A 485 -26.16 31.26 -24.14
CA SER A 485 -27.45 31.23 -23.45
C SER A 485 -28.45 30.38 -24.22
N THR A 486 -28.77 29.21 -23.68
CA THR A 486 -29.72 28.27 -24.26
C THR A 486 -31.03 28.32 -23.47
N ALA A 487 -32.16 28.46 -24.18
CA ALA A 487 -33.47 28.45 -23.56
C ALA A 487 -34.17 27.11 -23.78
N LYS A 488 -35.07 26.73 -22.87
CA LYS A 488 -35.89 25.52 -23.04
C LYS A 488 -36.84 25.66 -24.23
N ALA A 489 -36.95 24.62 -25.06
CA ALA A 489 -37.98 24.50 -26.09
C ALA A 489 -39.33 24.07 -25.49
N ALA A 490 -40.43 24.48 -26.12
CA ALA A 490 -41.79 24.12 -25.69
C ALA A 490 -42.55 23.40 -26.83
N PRO A 491 -42.17 22.15 -27.17
CA PRO A 491 -42.79 21.41 -28.26
C PRO A 491 -44.23 21.01 -27.92
N ALA A 492 -45.12 21.05 -28.93
CA ALA A 492 -46.47 20.50 -28.80
C ALA A 492 -46.44 18.96 -28.74
N SER A 493 -47.44 18.34 -28.09
CA SER A 493 -47.50 16.88 -27.95
C SER A 493 -47.47 16.12 -29.28
N ALA A 494 -48.04 16.69 -30.35
CA ALA A 494 -47.99 16.11 -31.69
C ALA A 494 -46.56 16.08 -32.26
N GLN A 495 -45.75 17.12 -31.99
CA GLN A 495 -44.35 17.18 -32.42
C GLN A 495 -43.51 16.13 -31.68
N LEU A 496 -43.70 16.01 -30.35
CA LEU A 496 -43.04 14.96 -29.56
C LEU A 496 -43.43 13.55 -30.03
N ALA A 497 -44.69 13.33 -30.38
CA ALA A 497 -45.15 12.06 -30.93
C ALA A 497 -44.52 11.75 -32.30
N SER A 498 -44.36 12.76 -33.16
CA SER A 498 -43.65 12.60 -34.44
C SER A 498 -42.18 12.27 -34.27
N ILE A 499 -41.48 12.91 -33.32
CA ILE A 499 -40.08 12.59 -32.99
C ILE A 499 -39.96 11.14 -32.49
N ALA A 500 -40.84 10.73 -31.57
CA ALA A 500 -40.82 9.38 -31.01
C ALA A 500 -41.15 8.28 -32.03
N ALA A 501 -41.89 8.63 -33.09
CA ALA A 501 -42.27 7.73 -34.17
C ALA A 501 -41.27 7.73 -35.36
N ALA A 502 -40.15 8.46 -35.26
CA ALA A 502 -39.14 8.48 -36.29
C ALA A 502 -38.59 7.07 -36.59
N SER A 503 -38.14 6.84 -37.82
CA SER A 503 -37.64 5.54 -38.29
C SER A 503 -36.24 5.18 -37.79
N SER A 504 -35.48 6.18 -37.35
CA SER A 504 -34.10 6.05 -36.89
C SER A 504 -33.82 7.06 -35.78
N LEU A 505 -32.75 6.84 -35.00
CA LEU A 505 -32.34 7.80 -33.98
C LEU A 505 -31.93 9.12 -34.64
N LEU A 506 -31.16 9.05 -35.74
CA LEU A 506 -30.72 10.23 -36.47
C LEU A 506 -31.89 11.08 -36.97
N ASP A 507 -32.94 10.45 -37.51
CA ASP A 507 -34.17 11.14 -37.92
C ASP A 507 -34.86 11.81 -36.72
N ALA A 508 -34.92 11.11 -35.58
CA ALA A 508 -35.50 11.65 -34.35
C ALA A 508 -34.75 12.89 -33.87
N VAL A 509 -33.42 12.86 -33.84
CA VAL A 509 -32.58 14.00 -33.42
C VAL A 509 -32.70 15.16 -34.41
N ALA A 510 -32.70 14.89 -35.72
CA ALA A 510 -32.89 15.93 -36.73
C ALA A 510 -34.26 16.62 -36.62
N LEU A 511 -35.33 15.86 -36.38
CA LEU A 511 -36.65 16.40 -36.10
C LEU A 511 -36.68 17.21 -34.81
N ALA A 512 -36.04 16.71 -33.74
CA ALA A 512 -35.91 17.42 -32.48
C ALA A 512 -35.17 18.76 -32.64
N ALA A 513 -34.09 18.80 -33.42
CA ALA A 513 -33.33 20.01 -33.72
C ALA A 513 -34.21 21.07 -34.38
N SER A 514 -34.93 20.69 -35.44
CA SER A 514 -35.85 21.60 -36.14
C SER A 514 -37.02 22.06 -35.26
N THR A 515 -37.49 21.19 -34.36
CA THR A 515 -38.59 21.48 -33.44
C THR A 515 -38.17 22.43 -32.32
N ALA A 516 -36.94 22.27 -31.81
CA ALA A 516 -36.40 23.13 -30.77
C ALA A 516 -36.16 24.55 -31.28
N GLY A 517 -35.53 24.68 -32.45
CA GLY A 517 -35.04 25.95 -32.98
C GLY A 517 -33.62 26.29 -32.50
N ALA A 518 -33.10 27.44 -32.96
CA ALA A 518 -31.76 27.90 -32.62
C ALA A 518 -31.61 28.32 -31.15
N ASN A 519 -30.48 28.01 -30.53
CA ASN A 519 -30.13 28.27 -29.13
C ASN A 519 -31.16 27.73 -28.15
N LYS A 520 -31.67 26.53 -28.44
CA LYS A 520 -32.69 25.88 -27.64
C LYS A 520 -32.28 24.48 -27.25
N ALA A 521 -32.72 24.07 -26.08
CA ALA A 521 -32.61 22.70 -25.63
C ALA A 521 -33.99 22.03 -25.63
N ILE A 522 -34.07 20.79 -26.11
CA ILE A 522 -35.30 19.98 -26.16
C ILE A 522 -35.04 18.59 -25.58
N ALA A 523 -35.98 18.10 -24.79
CA ALA A 523 -36.01 16.73 -24.29
C ALA A 523 -37.07 15.96 -25.07
N PHE A 524 -36.73 14.77 -25.54
CA PHE A 524 -37.63 13.92 -26.31
C PHE A 524 -37.33 12.45 -26.05
N ARG A 525 -38.27 11.58 -26.42
CA ARG A 525 -38.11 10.14 -26.31
C ARG A 525 -37.86 9.50 -27.66
N TYR A 526 -37.03 8.47 -27.66
CA TYR A 526 -36.87 7.57 -28.79
C TYR A 526 -36.56 6.16 -28.26
N GLY A 527 -37.39 5.19 -28.62
CA GLY A 527 -37.34 3.85 -28.03
C GLY A 527 -37.61 3.86 -26.51
N LEU A 528 -36.71 3.24 -25.74
CA LEU A 528 -36.82 3.15 -24.27
C LEU A 528 -36.12 4.29 -23.54
N ASP A 529 -35.46 5.20 -24.26
CA ASP A 529 -34.57 6.20 -23.69
C ASP A 529 -35.13 7.62 -23.85
N THR A 530 -34.64 8.53 -23.02
CA THR A 530 -34.85 9.97 -23.16
C THR A 530 -33.57 10.61 -23.68
N TYR A 531 -33.69 11.58 -24.56
CA TYR A 531 -32.60 12.35 -25.13
C TYR A 531 -32.81 13.82 -24.85
N ILE A 532 -31.74 14.53 -24.53
CA ILE A 532 -31.71 15.99 -24.41
C ILE A 532 -30.76 16.50 -25.49
N LEU A 533 -31.32 17.18 -26.49
CA LEU A 533 -30.56 17.88 -27.51
C LEU A 533 -30.42 19.34 -27.10
N VAL A 534 -29.21 19.88 -27.18
CA VAL A 534 -28.90 21.29 -27.00
C VAL A 534 -28.39 21.80 -28.35
N ASN A 535 -29.20 22.60 -29.02
CA ASN A 535 -28.84 23.18 -30.31
C ASN A 535 -27.93 24.39 -30.15
N ASP A 536 -27.03 24.55 -31.11
CA ASP A 536 -26.25 25.75 -31.33
C ASP A 536 -27.09 26.90 -31.95
N ALA A 537 -26.43 27.89 -32.57
CA ALA A 537 -27.08 29.02 -33.20
C ALA A 537 -27.91 28.67 -34.47
N ALA A 538 -27.87 27.42 -34.95
CA ALA A 538 -28.65 26.93 -36.08
C ALA A 538 -29.87 26.12 -35.62
N ALA A 539 -30.96 26.18 -36.40
CA ALA A 539 -32.18 25.41 -36.15
C ALA A 539 -32.17 24.04 -36.88
N THR A 540 -30.99 23.49 -37.11
CA THR A 540 -30.76 22.26 -37.88
C THR A 540 -29.66 21.47 -37.23
N LEU A 541 -29.81 20.15 -37.14
CA LEU A 541 -28.78 19.27 -36.60
C LEU A 541 -27.48 19.42 -37.40
N GLY A 542 -26.38 19.72 -36.72
CA GLY A 542 -25.09 19.94 -37.34
C GLY A 542 -23.91 19.90 -36.38
N ALA A 543 -22.80 20.48 -36.83
CA ALA A 543 -21.63 20.73 -36.00
C ALA A 543 -22.00 21.65 -34.81
N ASN A 544 -21.25 21.56 -33.73
CA ASN A 544 -21.45 22.28 -32.48
C ASN A 544 -22.72 21.93 -31.68
N ASP A 545 -23.69 21.17 -32.19
CA ASP A 545 -24.80 20.68 -31.37
C ASP A 545 -24.33 19.65 -30.33
N SER A 546 -25.10 19.45 -29.27
CA SER A 546 -24.79 18.44 -28.26
C SER A 546 -25.98 17.57 -27.92
N LEU A 547 -25.73 16.29 -27.68
CA LEU A 547 -26.76 15.32 -27.34
C LEU A 547 -26.37 14.59 -26.05
N VAL A 548 -27.34 14.47 -25.14
CA VAL A 548 -27.24 13.69 -23.91
C VAL A 548 -28.32 12.62 -23.93
N LYS A 549 -27.94 11.36 -23.71
CA LYS A 549 -28.85 10.22 -23.59
C LYS A 549 -29.02 9.87 -22.12
N LEU A 550 -30.27 9.73 -21.68
CA LEU A 550 -30.66 9.15 -20.39
C LEU A 550 -31.27 7.77 -20.64
N SER A 551 -30.54 6.74 -20.23
CA SER A 551 -30.91 5.35 -20.54
C SER A 551 -32.09 4.90 -19.69
N GLY A 552 -33.11 4.27 -20.30
CA GLY A 552 -34.26 3.71 -19.58
C GLY A 552 -35.23 4.72 -18.97
N VAL A 553 -34.99 6.03 -19.10
CA VAL A 553 -35.87 7.08 -18.55
C VAL A 553 -37.12 7.23 -19.42
N SER A 554 -38.27 6.89 -18.84
CA SER A 554 -39.55 6.79 -19.56
C SER A 554 -40.26 8.13 -19.86
N ALA A 555 -39.83 9.26 -19.29
CA ALA A 555 -40.12 10.63 -19.73
C ALA A 555 -39.65 11.61 -18.65
N LEU A 556 -39.10 12.76 -19.05
CA LEU A 556 -38.98 13.92 -18.17
C LEU A 556 -40.31 14.68 -18.20
N VAL A 557 -40.92 14.91 -17.05
CA VAL A 557 -42.08 15.80 -16.95
C VAL A 557 -41.62 17.23 -17.18
N ASP A 558 -42.40 18.06 -17.89
CA ASP A 558 -41.94 19.41 -18.24
C ASP A 558 -41.52 20.26 -17.02
N ALA A 559 -42.16 20.03 -15.87
CA ALA A 559 -41.85 20.71 -14.61
C ALA A 559 -40.51 20.29 -13.98
N SER A 560 -39.93 19.14 -14.36
CA SER A 560 -38.63 18.69 -13.84
C SER A 560 -37.44 19.37 -14.52
N TRP A 561 -37.69 20.28 -15.48
CA TRP A 561 -36.68 21.07 -16.15
C TRP A 561 -36.90 22.55 -15.89
N THR A 562 -36.00 23.15 -15.11
CA THR A 562 -35.94 24.59 -14.85
C THR A 562 -34.79 25.23 -15.64
N VAL A 563 -35.03 26.45 -16.14
CA VAL A 563 -33.97 27.30 -16.70
C VAL A 563 -33.60 28.29 -15.61
N VAL A 564 -32.32 28.34 -15.23
CA VAL A 564 -31.80 29.21 -14.17
C VAL A 564 -31.11 30.41 -14.79
#